data_AF-A0A7J5V568-F1
#
_entry.id   AF-A0A7J5V568-F1
#
_cell.length_a   1.000
_cell.length_b   1.000
_cell.length_c   1.000
_cell.angle_alpha   90.00
_cell.angle_beta   90.00
_cell.angle_gamma   90.00
#
_symmetry.space_group_name_H-M   'P 1'
#
loop_
_entity.id
_entity.type
_entity.pdbx_description
1 polymer ?
#
loop_
_entity_poly.entity_id
_entity_poly.type
_entity_poly.pdbx_seq_one_letter_code
_entity_poly.pdbx_strand_id
1 'polypeptide(L)'
;MNTALALKIEKLLNMEEGLLMVLQVYYDIDQEKKKNAVNSPDLSKLRPVLFWDTDIASIQWEKQKNAVIRRVYERGNEIEKNEICLFYGLNSVSEAATTNQESSNL
;
A
#
# COMPACT_ATOMS: atom_id res chain seq x y z
N MET A 1 7.76 -15.46 -18.13
CA MET A 1 7.67 -16.78 -17.45
C MET A 1 7.76 -17.90 -18.49
N ASN A 2 8.30 -19.07 -18.15
CA ASN A 2 8.35 -20.23 -19.04
C ASN A 2 7.11 -21.11 -18.83
N THR A 3 6.27 -21.23 -19.85
CA THR A 3 5.02 -22.01 -19.83
C THR A 3 5.25 -23.49 -19.53
N ALA A 4 6.32 -24.09 -20.07
CA ALA A 4 6.64 -25.50 -19.86
C ALA A 4 6.98 -25.79 -18.38
N LEU A 5 7.59 -24.83 -17.68
CA LEU A 5 7.89 -24.95 -16.25
C LEU A 5 6.61 -24.82 -15.41
N ALA A 6 5.75 -23.86 -15.75
CA ALA A 6 4.46 -23.66 -15.07
C ALA A 6 3.61 -24.93 -15.11
N LEU A 7 3.42 -25.51 -16.31
CA LEU A 7 2.66 -26.75 -16.50
C LEU A 7 3.26 -27.93 -15.72
N LYS A 8 4.59 -28.02 -15.63
CA LYS A 8 5.26 -29.06 -14.85
C LYS A 8 4.99 -28.92 -13.35
N ILE A 9 5.01 -27.70 -12.83
CA ILE A 9 4.74 -27.41 -11.42
C ILE A 9 3.26 -27.65 -11.09
N GLU A 10 2.35 -27.16 -11.94
CA GLU A 10 0.89 -27.35 -11.80
C GLU A 10 0.53 -28.82 -11.75
N LYS A 11 1.13 -29.64 -12.63
CA LYS A 11 0.93 -31.09 -12.63
C LYS A 11 1.45 -31.76 -11.36
N LEU A 12 2.62 -31.36 -10.85
CA LEU A 12 3.20 -31.94 -9.64
C LEU A 12 2.41 -31.57 -8.38
N LEU A 13 1.85 -30.37 -8.34
CA LEU A 13 1.06 -29.86 -7.22
C LEU A 13 -0.44 -30.16 -7.36
N ASN A 14 -0.84 -30.87 -8.42
CA ASN A 14 -2.23 -31.21 -8.75
C ASN A 14 -3.15 -29.97 -8.78
N MET A 15 -2.65 -28.88 -9.37
CA MET A 15 -3.35 -27.61 -9.56
C MET A 15 -4.00 -27.54 -10.95
N GLU A 16 -4.92 -26.60 -11.13
CA GLU A 16 -5.54 -26.31 -12.42
C GLU A 16 -4.50 -25.81 -13.45
N GLU A 17 -4.61 -26.31 -14.69
CA GLU A 17 -3.74 -25.92 -15.78
C GLU A 17 -3.88 -24.42 -16.09
N GLY A 18 -2.76 -23.71 -16.14
CA GLY A 18 -2.72 -22.28 -16.45
C GLY A 18 -2.91 -21.36 -15.24
N LEU A 19 -3.16 -21.89 -14.03
CA LEU A 19 -3.30 -21.11 -12.81
C LEU A 19 -2.09 -20.21 -12.53
N LEU A 20 -0.87 -20.75 -12.65
CA LEU A 20 0.35 -19.99 -12.39
C LEU A 20 0.60 -18.94 -13.47
N MET A 21 0.17 -19.20 -14.71
CA MET A 21 0.23 -18.21 -15.79
C MET A 21 -0.71 -17.03 -15.50
N VAL A 22 -1.94 -17.30 -15.06
CA VAL A 22 -2.90 -16.27 -14.64
C VAL A 22 -2.33 -15.45 -13.47
N LEU A 23 -1.78 -16.11 -12.46
CA LEU A 23 -1.14 -15.45 -11.32
C LEU A 23 0.02 -14.54 -11.76
N GLN A 24 0.86 -15.01 -12.68
CA GLN A 24 1.95 -14.21 -13.22
C GLN A 24 1.45 -12.97 -13.94
N VAL A 25 0.40 -13.09 -14.76
CA VAL A 25 -0.21 -11.95 -15.45
C VAL A 25 -0.75 -10.93 -14.46
N TYR A 26 -1.43 -11.37 -13.38
CA TYR A 26 -1.87 -10.46 -12.33
C TYR A 26 -0.71 -9.74 -11.64
N TYR A 27 0.38 -10.45 -11.36
CA TYR A 27 1.59 -9.85 -10.80
C TYR A 27 2.16 -8.78 -11.74
N ASP A 28 2.31 -9.09 -13.02
CA ASP A 28 2.84 -8.15 -14.02
C ASP A 28 1.95 -6.90 -14.13
N ILE A 29 0.62 -7.05 -14.10
CA ILE A 29 -0.33 -5.93 -14.06
C ILE A 29 -0.11 -5.05 -12.81
N ASP A 30 0.06 -5.64 -11.63
CA ASP A 30 0.31 -4.87 -10.40
C ASP A 30 1.67 -4.15 -10.44
N GLN A 31 2.70 -4.74 -11.06
CA GLN A 31 4.00 -4.08 -11.25
C GLN A 31 3.89 -2.88 -12.21
N GLU A 32 3.17 -3.02 -13.32
CA GLU A 32 2.92 -1.89 -14.24
C GLU A 32 2.12 -0.77 -13.56
N LYS A 33 1.14 -1.12 -12.72
CA LYS A 33 0.42 -0.13 -11.90
C LYS A 33 1.34 0.61 -10.93
N LYS A 34 2.28 -0.10 -10.29
CA LYS A 34 3.25 0.52 -9.35
C LYS A 34 4.19 1.51 -10.01
N LYS A 35 4.61 1.27 -11.26
CA LYS A 35 5.49 2.20 -12.00
C LYS A 35 4.86 3.59 -12.18
N ASN A 36 3.53 3.67 -12.26
CA ASN A 36 2.81 4.93 -12.41
C ASN A 36 2.46 5.61 -11.07
N ALA A 37 2.59 4.90 -9.95
CA ALA A 37 2.21 5.37 -8.61
C ALA A 37 3.36 6.12 -7.91
N VAL A 38 4.05 7.02 -8.61
CA VAL A 38 5.14 7.85 -8.05
C VAL A 38 4.56 9.09 -7.36
N ASN A 39 3.58 8.89 -6.49
CA ASN A 39 3.10 9.94 -5.60
C ASN A 39 3.62 9.60 -4.21
N SER A 40 4.75 10.17 -3.84
CA SER A 40 5.26 10.16 -2.46
C SER A 40 5.21 11.59 -1.92
N PRO A 41 4.86 11.78 -0.64
CA PRO A 41 5.00 13.06 0.02
C PRO A 41 6.49 13.42 0.15
N ASP A 42 6.77 14.66 0.54
CA ASP A 42 8.13 15.07 0.88
C ASP A 42 8.59 14.34 2.16
N LEU A 43 9.36 13.26 1.94
CA LEU A 43 9.88 12.40 3.01
C LEU A 43 10.83 13.16 3.94
N SER A 44 11.37 14.30 3.51
CA SER A 44 12.26 15.15 4.33
C SER A 44 11.56 15.71 5.57
N LYS A 45 10.22 15.81 5.52
CA LYS A 45 9.39 16.35 6.61
C LYS A 45 8.84 15.27 7.53
N LEU A 46 8.99 13.99 7.19
CA LEU A 46 8.54 12.86 7.99
C LEU A 46 9.72 12.23 8.73
N ARG A 47 9.64 12.13 10.06
CA ARG A 47 10.71 11.49 10.83
C ARG A 47 10.73 9.98 10.57
N PRO A 48 11.91 9.38 10.28
CA PRO A 48 12.04 7.94 10.08
C PRO A 48 11.49 7.07 11.23
N VAL A 49 11.59 7.58 12.46
CA VAL A 49 11.11 6.90 13.68
C VAL A 49 9.59 6.64 13.67
N LEU A 50 8.79 7.42 12.93
CA LEU A 50 7.34 7.17 12.81
C LEU A 50 7.04 5.81 12.17
N PHE A 51 7.90 5.36 11.26
CA PHE A 51 7.78 4.10 10.54
C PHE A 51 8.95 3.18 10.91
N TRP A 52 9.26 3.06 12.21
CA TRP A 52 10.38 2.25 12.69
C TRP A 52 10.30 0.75 12.29
N ASP A 53 9.11 0.26 11.98
CA ASP A 53 8.81 -1.11 11.55
C ASP A 53 8.70 -1.27 10.03
N THR A 54 8.81 -0.20 9.24
CA THR A 54 8.59 -0.24 7.79
C THR A 54 9.50 0.74 7.06
N ASP A 55 10.20 0.26 6.02
CA ASP A 55 10.98 1.15 5.16
C ASP A 55 10.07 2.16 4.45
N ILE A 56 10.26 3.45 4.77
CA ILE A 56 9.48 4.58 4.24
C ILE A 56 9.52 4.62 2.70
N ALA A 57 10.62 4.20 2.08
CA ALA A 57 10.73 4.17 0.63
C ALA A 57 9.86 3.07 -0.02
N SER A 58 9.49 2.04 0.74
CA SER A 58 8.66 0.93 0.27
C SER A 58 7.16 1.14 0.49
N ILE A 59 6.78 2.20 1.22
CA ILE A 59 5.38 2.49 1.55
C ILE A 59 4.62 2.85 0.28
N GLN A 60 3.51 2.13 0.06
CA GLN A 60 2.57 2.48 -1.01
C GLN A 60 1.59 3.53 -0.50
N TRP A 61 2.00 4.80 -0.60
CA TRP A 61 1.27 5.95 -0.05
C TRP A 61 -0.21 5.99 -0.48
N GLU A 62 -0.53 5.60 -1.72
CA GLU A 62 -1.91 5.57 -2.18
C GLU A 62 -2.72 4.40 -1.59
N LYS A 63 -2.19 3.17 -1.66
CA LYS A 63 -2.90 1.96 -1.17
C LYS A 63 -3.00 1.91 0.36
N GLN A 64 -1.98 2.40 1.06
CA GLN A 64 -1.87 2.36 2.52
C GLN A 64 -2.23 3.69 3.18
N LYS A 65 -2.86 4.61 2.44
CA LYS A 65 -3.28 5.93 2.88
C LYS A 65 -3.89 5.96 4.28
N ASN A 66 -4.88 5.11 4.56
CA ASN A 66 -5.58 5.11 5.85
C ASN A 66 -4.65 4.74 7.01
N ALA A 67 -3.76 3.76 6.83
CA ALA A 67 -2.81 3.33 7.84
C ALA A 67 -1.72 4.40 8.09
N VAL A 68 -1.25 5.03 7.01
CA VAL A 68 -0.27 6.13 7.07
C VAL A 68 -0.87 7.34 7.80
N ILE A 69 -2.06 7.80 7.41
CA ILE A 69 -2.75 8.93 8.04
C ILE A 69 -2.93 8.65 9.52
N ARG A 70 -3.48 7.48 9.87
CA ARG A 70 -3.70 7.10 11.27
C ARG A 70 -2.42 7.15 12.09
N ARG A 71 -1.33 6.55 11.58
CA ARG A 71 -0.03 6.52 12.26
C ARG A 71 0.53 7.92 12.50
N VAL A 72 0.44 8.80 11.51
CA VAL A 72 0.92 10.19 11.61
C VAL A 72 0.05 11.01 12.56
N TYR A 73 -1.27 10.78 12.60
CA TYR A 73 -2.16 11.46 13.55
C TYR A 73 -1.98 10.97 15.00
N GLU A 74 -1.70 9.67 15.22
CA GLU A 74 -1.49 9.10 16.55
C GLU A 74 -0.12 9.45 17.16
N ARG A 75 0.94 9.48 16.35
CA ARG A 75 2.34 9.56 16.83
C ARG A 75 3.15 10.73 16.26
N GLY A 76 2.64 11.39 15.23
CA GLY A 76 3.32 12.48 14.53
C GLY A 76 3.13 13.84 15.19
N ASN A 77 4.04 14.75 14.84
CA ASN A 77 4.02 16.15 15.23
C ASN A 77 3.15 16.98 14.28
N GLU A 78 2.81 18.22 14.64
CA GLU A 78 1.95 19.10 13.84
C GLU A 78 2.50 19.37 12.43
N ILE A 79 3.82 19.43 12.25
CA ILE A 79 4.46 19.57 10.94
C ILE A 79 4.18 18.35 10.05
N GLU A 80 4.25 17.15 10.62
CA GLU A 80 4.05 15.88 9.91
C GLU A 80 2.57 15.72 9.52
N LYS A 81 1.65 16.09 10.42
CA LYS A 81 0.21 16.10 10.16
C LYS A 81 -0.15 17.06 9.02
N ASN A 82 0.43 18.27 9.03
CA ASN A 82 0.19 19.25 7.97
C ASN A 82 0.69 18.76 6.61
N GLU A 83 1.86 18.12 6.56
CA GLU A 83 2.39 17.58 5.29
C GLU A 83 1.51 16.46 4.73
N ILE A 84 1.06 15.54 5.59
CA ILE A 84 0.14 14.46 5.19
C ILE A 84 -1.22 15.03 4.75
N CYS A 85 -1.70 16.09 5.40
CA CYS A 85 -2.92 16.77 5.01
C CYS A 85 -2.80 17.46 3.65
N LEU A 86 -1.64 18.06 3.35
CA LEU A 86 -1.36 18.65 2.03
C LEU A 86 -1.24 17.58 0.95
N PHE A 87 -0.61 16.45 1.26
CA PHE A 87 -0.39 15.36 0.31
C PHE A 87 -1.68 14.60 -0.06
N TYR A 88 -2.54 14.27 0.91
CA TYR A 88 -3.79 13.54 0.64
C TYR A 88 -5.00 14.44 0.41
N GLY A 89 -4.96 15.70 0.86
CA GLY A 89 -6.10 16.62 0.89
C GLY A 89 -7.03 16.41 2.10
N LEU A 90 -7.78 17.45 2.47
CA LEU A 90 -8.65 17.43 3.66
C LEU A 90 -9.74 16.35 3.60
N ASN A 91 -10.41 16.19 2.45
CA ASN A 91 -11.51 15.23 2.27
C ASN A 91 -11.07 13.78 2.52
N SER A 92 -9.88 13.47 2.02
CA SER A 92 -9.21 12.18 2.18
C SER A 92 -8.87 11.81 3.61
N VAL A 93 -8.52 12.81 4.42
CA VAL A 93 -8.14 12.64 5.82
C VAL A 93 -9.39 12.52 6.70
N SER A 94 -10.44 13.29 6.41
CA SER A 94 -11.73 13.17 7.11
C SER A 94 -12.41 11.82 6.88
N GLU A 95 -12.33 11.26 5.68
CA GLU A 95 -12.88 9.92 5.40
C GLU A 95 -12.13 8.84 6.20
N ALA A 96 -10.79 8.89 6.20
CA ALA A 96 -9.96 7.96 6.96
C ALA A 96 -10.17 8.06 8.48
N ALA A 97 -10.55 9.24 8.97
CA ALA A 97 -10.93 9.45 10.37
C ALA A 97 -12.36 8.95 10.69
N THR A 98 -13.29 9.00 9.73
CA THR A 98 -14.71 8.63 9.93
C THR A 98 -14.94 7.12 9.95
N THR A 99 -14.14 6.32 9.21
CA THR A 99 -14.26 4.84 9.18
C THR A 99 -14.13 4.20 10.58
N ASN A 100 -13.59 4.91 11.58
CA ASN A 100 -13.50 4.46 12.97
C ASN A 100 -14.79 4.60 13.79
N GLN A 101 -15.81 5.36 13.37
CA GLN A 101 -17.06 5.41 14.14
C GLN A 101 -17.91 4.13 13.99
N GLU A 102 -17.72 3.38 12.90
CA GLU A 102 -18.45 2.13 12.66
C GLU A 102 -17.78 0.90 13.30
N SER A 103 -16.45 0.88 13.40
CA SER A 103 -15.71 -0.23 14.05
C SER A 103 -15.68 -0.14 15.59
N SER A 104 -16.15 0.97 16.16
CA SER A 104 -16.23 1.18 17.62
C SER A 104 -17.65 0.98 18.17
N ASN A 105 -18.64 0.68 17.31
CA ASN A 105 -20.05 0.50 17.66
C ASN A 105 -20.59 -0.93 17.34
N LEU A 106 -19.70 -1.91 17.19
CA LEU A 106 -20.05 -3.34 17.18
C LEU A 106 -19.38 -4.07 18.35
#